data_AF-A0A7V8VG91-F1
#
_entry.id   AF-A0A7V8VG91-F1
#
_cell.length_a   1.000
_cell.length_b   1.000
_cell.length_c   1.000
_cell.angle_alpha   90.00
_cell.angle_beta   90.00
_cell.angle_gamma   90.00
#
_symmetry.space_group_name_H-M   'P 1'
#
loop_
_entity.id
_entity.type
_entity.pdbx_description
1 polymer ?
#
loop_
_entity_poly.entity_id
_entity_poly.type
_entity_poly.pdbx_seq_one_letter_code
_entity_poly.pdbx_strand_id
1 'polypeptide(L)'
;MTPAEHRDPSRPASPAEPSAETLLRAIAQQGDEPWFPSTYAASTGIARDALDGPLTDLRLAGLIEVVTWVKGRGQGYRVTEAGRRALRGAQVKPPETSPPPSLDSIPLNQRPLLVIWLLAAVCILVFLTGLVLAAWNGLSIRDYLTGQDVATVHRLGAVRGWDLVHGQWYRLLTANFTHFGLLHLLANLLALILLGAEGETVYGRWRLLWLFLFSGVGGVVVAVAITPEVVLAGASAALWGLLSALAVWLLTYRSQLPELLFQRALFRLGSIVLLNLLLGLVPGISWSGHLGGALWGALGAAWLLTERQSQHPRIRWFLRGGIGVLTLLPLLGLFLVMNWSADWTAMRQRYHLEQERRRLQEAQEQFNHEVVPRLRRISPSQLEAIERAAVLQLLRPASRRDSATLAHLREQIQQHLQDAEQIIAWLDGPPTGHAAFDLYRQQVQHYAATVQHALHLLTLMLDHPDIPSETTWHHWGQTRRQLETLWLSFQPP
;
A
#
# COMPACT_ATOMS: atom_id res chain seq x y z
N MET A 1 23.79 -39.08 -21.55
CA MET A 1 22.82 -40.17 -21.83
C MET A 1 21.47 -39.75 -21.25
N THR A 2 20.63 -39.17 -22.08
CA THR A 2 19.22 -38.84 -21.80
C THR A 2 18.35 -39.88 -22.50
N PRO A 3 17.25 -40.37 -21.90
CA PRO A 3 16.46 -41.45 -22.49
C PRO A 3 15.62 -40.92 -23.67
N ALA A 4 15.64 -41.65 -24.77
CA ALA A 4 14.77 -41.41 -25.92
C ALA A 4 13.32 -41.70 -25.54
N GLU A 5 12.44 -40.70 -25.69
CA GLU A 5 10.99 -40.89 -25.59
C GLU A 5 10.52 -41.82 -26.73
N HIS A 6 9.98 -42.96 -26.32
CA HIS A 6 9.35 -43.94 -27.20
C HIS A 6 8.04 -43.33 -27.74
N ARG A 7 8.05 -42.86 -29.00
CA ARG A 7 6.82 -42.47 -29.70
C ARG A 7 6.07 -43.72 -30.12
N ASP A 8 4.91 -43.92 -29.51
CA ASP A 8 3.89 -44.88 -29.92
C ASP A 8 3.45 -44.61 -31.38
N PRO A 9 3.70 -45.52 -32.33
CA PRO A 9 3.37 -45.35 -33.74
C PRO A 9 1.88 -45.51 -34.05
N SER A 10 1.04 -45.79 -33.06
CA SER A 10 -0.41 -46.02 -33.24
C SER A 10 -1.29 -44.78 -33.02
N ARG A 11 -0.73 -43.64 -32.63
CA ARG A 11 -1.48 -42.39 -32.48
C ARG A 11 -1.53 -41.64 -33.82
N PRO A 12 -2.72 -41.44 -34.44
CA PRO A 12 -2.81 -40.65 -35.66
C PRO A 12 -2.25 -39.26 -35.41
N ALA A 13 -1.36 -38.80 -36.29
CA ALA A 13 -0.85 -37.43 -36.26
C ALA A 13 -2.04 -36.47 -36.19
N SER A 14 -2.04 -35.56 -35.23
CA SER A 14 -3.03 -34.47 -35.18
C SER A 14 -3.02 -33.79 -36.56
N PRO A 15 -4.16 -33.67 -37.26
CA PRO A 15 -4.18 -33.04 -38.57
C PRO A 15 -3.59 -31.63 -38.44
N ALA A 16 -2.62 -31.32 -39.30
CA ALA A 16 -1.95 -30.03 -39.30
C ALA A 16 -2.98 -28.91 -39.44
N GLU A 17 -2.81 -27.83 -38.67
CA GLU A 17 -3.67 -26.65 -38.79
C GLU A 17 -3.66 -26.16 -40.24
N PRO A 18 -4.83 -25.93 -40.87
CA PRO A 18 -4.87 -25.48 -42.25
C PRO A 18 -4.30 -24.06 -42.35
N SER A 19 -3.48 -23.83 -43.37
CA SER A 19 -2.90 -22.50 -43.59
C SER A 19 -3.99 -21.46 -43.87
N ALA A 20 -3.74 -20.20 -43.49
CA ALA A 20 -4.65 -19.09 -43.77
C ALA A 20 -4.97 -18.95 -45.26
N GLU A 21 -4.01 -19.25 -46.15
CA GLU A 21 -4.26 -19.28 -47.60
C GLU A 21 -5.27 -20.36 -48.01
N THR A 22 -5.16 -21.56 -47.43
CA THR A 22 -6.08 -22.68 -47.73
C THR A 22 -7.51 -22.32 -47.34
N LEU A 23 -7.69 -21.70 -46.18
CA LEU A 23 -8.99 -21.25 -45.72
C LEU A 23 -9.52 -20.07 -46.55
N LEU A 24 -8.67 -19.13 -46.94
CA LEU A 24 -9.08 -18.03 -47.81
C LEU A 24 -9.58 -18.55 -49.18
N ARG A 25 -8.92 -19.55 -49.77
CA ARG A 25 -9.38 -20.22 -51.00
C ARG A 25 -10.70 -20.95 -50.79
N ALA A 26 -10.85 -21.66 -49.68
CA ALA A 26 -12.07 -22.39 -49.36
C ALA A 26 -13.29 -21.45 -49.17
N ILE A 27 -13.08 -20.30 -48.53
CA ILE A 27 -14.13 -19.28 -48.36
C ILE A 27 -14.44 -18.62 -49.72
N ALA A 28 -13.44 -18.40 -50.58
CA ALA A 28 -13.65 -17.81 -51.91
C ALA A 28 -14.42 -18.72 -52.86
N GLN A 29 -14.28 -20.04 -52.73
CA GLN A 29 -15.00 -21.02 -53.55
C GLN A 29 -16.51 -21.04 -53.26
N GLN A 30 -16.94 -20.57 -52.08
CA GLN A 30 -18.36 -20.40 -51.74
C GLN A 30 -19.01 -19.18 -52.43
N GLY A 31 -18.21 -18.31 -53.08
CA GLY A 31 -18.73 -17.14 -53.78
C GLY A 31 -19.40 -16.14 -52.82
N ASP A 32 -20.66 -15.80 -53.10
CA ASP A 32 -21.42 -14.82 -52.31
C ASP A 32 -22.19 -15.44 -51.14
N GLU A 33 -22.24 -16.77 -51.04
CA GLU A 33 -22.88 -17.46 -49.92
C GLU A 33 -22.00 -17.47 -48.66
N PRO A 34 -22.59 -17.38 -47.44
CA PRO A 34 -21.82 -17.43 -46.21
C PRO A 34 -21.15 -18.79 -45.99
N TRP A 35 -19.83 -18.79 -45.87
CA TRP A 35 -19.04 -19.97 -45.53
C TRP A 35 -18.99 -20.19 -44.02
N PHE A 36 -19.30 -21.41 -43.55
CA PHE A 36 -19.30 -21.73 -42.12
C PHE A 36 -18.14 -22.64 -41.74
N PRO A 37 -17.36 -22.32 -40.69
CA PRO A 37 -16.24 -23.19 -40.32
C PRO A 37 -16.70 -24.49 -39.65
N SER A 38 -17.91 -24.55 -39.08
CA SER A 38 -18.48 -25.80 -38.57
C SER A 38 -18.76 -26.80 -39.68
N THR A 39 -19.24 -26.33 -40.84
CA THR A 39 -19.51 -27.20 -42.00
C THR A 39 -18.22 -27.66 -42.65
N TYR A 40 -17.22 -26.76 -42.72
CA TYR A 40 -15.90 -27.11 -43.23
C TYR A 40 -15.15 -28.10 -42.33
N ALA A 41 -15.20 -27.92 -41.01
CA ALA A 41 -14.64 -28.88 -40.04
C ALA A 41 -15.30 -30.27 -40.19
N ALA A 42 -16.62 -30.32 -40.32
CA ALA A 42 -17.36 -31.56 -40.51
C ALA A 42 -17.04 -32.27 -41.85
N SER A 43 -16.81 -31.51 -42.93
CA SER A 43 -16.52 -32.09 -44.26
C SER A 43 -15.06 -32.49 -44.46
N THR A 44 -14.12 -31.89 -43.71
CA THR A 44 -12.67 -32.12 -43.87
C THR A 44 -12.06 -32.96 -42.75
N GLY A 45 -12.78 -33.17 -41.65
CA GLY A 45 -12.27 -33.87 -40.47
C GLY A 45 -11.27 -33.05 -39.63
N ILE A 46 -11.06 -31.78 -39.98
CA ILE A 46 -10.21 -30.85 -39.21
C ILE A 46 -10.95 -30.41 -37.95
N ALA A 47 -10.25 -30.37 -36.81
CA ALA A 47 -10.82 -29.91 -35.55
C ALA A 47 -11.31 -28.45 -35.67
N ARG A 48 -12.49 -28.14 -35.14
CA ARG A 48 -13.15 -26.84 -35.34
C ARG A 48 -12.35 -25.68 -34.75
N ASP A 49 -11.75 -25.88 -33.59
CA ASP A 49 -10.90 -24.93 -32.87
C ASP A 49 -9.60 -24.61 -33.64
N ALA A 50 -9.05 -25.59 -34.39
CA ALA A 50 -7.88 -25.39 -35.24
C ALA A 50 -8.11 -24.36 -36.38
N LEU A 51 -9.38 -24.02 -36.68
CA LEU A 51 -9.72 -23.02 -37.68
C LEU A 51 -9.74 -21.59 -37.11
N ASP A 52 -9.86 -21.41 -35.80
CA ASP A 52 -10.12 -20.09 -35.19
C ASP A 52 -8.93 -19.14 -35.28
N GLY A 53 -7.70 -19.66 -35.17
CA GLY A 53 -6.47 -18.87 -35.34
C GLY A 53 -6.36 -18.28 -36.76
N PRO A 54 -6.28 -19.13 -37.80
CA PRO A 54 -6.22 -18.66 -39.19
C PRO A 54 -7.39 -17.77 -39.62
N LEU A 55 -8.62 -18.05 -39.16
CA LEU A 55 -9.78 -17.18 -39.45
C LEU A 55 -9.66 -15.82 -38.78
N THR A 56 -9.07 -15.77 -37.58
CA THR A 56 -8.79 -14.51 -36.89
C THR A 56 -7.74 -13.71 -37.65
N ASP A 57 -6.68 -14.35 -38.13
CA ASP A 57 -5.63 -13.70 -38.91
C ASP A 57 -6.17 -13.12 -40.23
N LEU A 58 -6.98 -13.88 -40.97
CA LEU A 58 -7.62 -13.42 -42.19
C LEU A 58 -8.58 -12.25 -41.94
N ARG A 59 -9.31 -12.26 -40.81
CA ARG A 59 -10.23 -11.19 -40.42
C ARG A 59 -9.47 -9.93 -40.00
N LEU A 60 -8.39 -10.07 -39.25
CA LEU A 60 -7.52 -8.95 -38.86
C LEU A 60 -6.83 -8.32 -40.08
N ALA A 61 -6.47 -9.13 -41.07
CA ALA A 61 -5.95 -8.68 -42.35
C ALA A 61 -7.02 -8.08 -43.29
N GLY A 62 -8.30 -8.09 -42.90
CA GLY A 62 -9.40 -7.58 -43.70
C GLY A 62 -9.71 -8.39 -44.97
N LEU A 63 -9.20 -9.63 -45.07
CA LEU A 63 -9.37 -10.49 -46.25
C LEU A 63 -10.70 -11.25 -46.24
N ILE A 64 -11.32 -11.40 -45.06
CA ILE A 64 -12.64 -11.97 -44.88
C ILE A 64 -13.47 -11.12 -43.91
N GLU A 65 -14.78 -11.14 -44.07
CA GLU A 65 -15.74 -10.45 -43.21
C GLU A 65 -16.77 -11.44 -42.64
N VAL A 66 -17.36 -11.10 -41.49
CA VAL A 66 -18.45 -11.87 -40.88
C VAL A 66 -19.78 -11.28 -41.38
N VAL A 67 -20.57 -12.09 -42.07
CA VAL A 67 -21.81 -11.63 -42.72
C VAL A 67 -23.08 -12.11 -42.02
N THR A 68 -22.99 -13.19 -41.24
CA THR A 68 -24.14 -13.76 -40.53
C THR A 68 -23.71 -14.61 -39.35
N TRP A 69 -24.65 -14.96 -38.49
CA TRP A 69 -24.48 -15.94 -37.43
C TRP A 69 -25.67 -16.89 -37.41
N VAL A 70 -25.42 -18.19 -37.38
CA VAL A 70 -26.46 -19.23 -37.38
C VAL A 70 -26.27 -20.15 -36.17
N LYS A 71 -27.33 -20.34 -35.38
CA LYS A 71 -27.33 -21.21 -34.21
C LYS A 71 -26.95 -22.64 -34.61
N GLY A 72 -25.89 -23.18 -34.01
CA GLY A 72 -25.33 -24.50 -34.32
C GLY A 72 -24.28 -24.53 -35.45
N ARG A 73 -24.16 -23.46 -36.26
CA ARG A 73 -23.12 -23.34 -37.30
C ARG A 73 -22.07 -22.25 -37.04
N GLY A 74 -22.38 -21.30 -36.14
CA GLY A 74 -21.48 -20.23 -35.75
C GLY A 74 -21.46 -19.07 -36.73
N GLN A 75 -20.33 -18.35 -36.79
CA GLN A 75 -20.11 -17.20 -37.66
C GLN A 75 -19.97 -17.66 -39.12
N GLY A 76 -20.71 -17.02 -40.03
CA GLY A 76 -20.57 -17.17 -41.48
C GLY A 76 -19.63 -16.11 -42.04
N TYR A 77 -18.67 -16.54 -42.85
CA TYR A 77 -17.62 -15.70 -43.43
C TYR A 77 -17.80 -15.54 -44.93
N ARG A 78 -17.42 -14.37 -45.43
CA ARG A 78 -17.34 -14.10 -46.87
C ARG A 78 -15.99 -13.44 -47.19
N VAL A 79 -15.47 -13.69 -48.39
CA VAL A 79 -14.23 -13.05 -48.84
C VAL A 79 -14.51 -11.60 -49.22
N THR A 80 -13.68 -10.68 -48.72
CA THR A 80 -13.77 -9.26 -49.08
C THR A 80 -13.14 -9.02 -50.45
N GLU A 81 -13.31 -7.82 -51.01
CA GLU A 81 -12.61 -7.46 -52.24
C GLU A 81 -11.08 -7.50 -52.07
N ALA A 82 -10.58 -7.17 -50.87
CA ALA A 82 -9.16 -7.32 -50.52
C ALA A 82 -8.72 -8.79 -50.51
N GLY A 83 -9.54 -9.71 -49.97
CA GLY A 83 -9.30 -11.15 -50.04
C GLY A 83 -9.31 -11.69 -51.46
N ARG A 84 -10.26 -11.26 -52.30
CA ARG A 84 -10.30 -11.61 -53.73
C ARG A 84 -9.08 -11.07 -54.49
N ARG A 85 -8.57 -9.90 -54.11
CA ARG A 85 -7.33 -9.33 -54.64
C ARG A 85 -6.10 -10.07 -54.14
N ALA A 86 -6.05 -10.52 -52.88
CA ALA A 86 -4.94 -11.32 -52.36
C ALA A 86 -4.82 -12.67 -53.08
N LEU A 87 -5.96 -13.31 -53.38
CA LEU A 87 -6.02 -14.53 -54.18
C LEU A 87 -5.59 -14.31 -55.64
N ARG A 88 -5.85 -13.13 -56.22
CA ARG A 88 -5.42 -12.73 -57.57
C ARG A 88 -3.96 -12.22 -57.60
N GLY A 89 -3.50 -11.58 -56.54
CA GLY A 89 -2.17 -10.97 -56.37
C GLY A 89 -1.05 -11.98 -56.19
N ALA A 90 -1.37 -13.25 -55.94
CA ALA A 90 -0.42 -14.35 -56.07
C ALA A 90 0.07 -14.56 -57.53
N GLN A 91 -0.52 -13.90 -58.54
CA GLN A 91 -0.07 -13.98 -59.93
C GLN A 91 0.27 -12.65 -60.64
N VAL A 92 -0.05 -11.46 -60.14
CA VAL A 92 0.28 -10.20 -60.88
C VAL A 92 0.50 -9.00 -59.94
N LYS A 93 1.55 -8.22 -60.22
CA LYS A 93 1.92 -6.94 -59.56
C LYS A 93 0.86 -5.85 -59.86
N PRO A 94 0.48 -4.96 -58.91
CA PRO A 94 -0.75 -4.19 -59.02
C PRO A 94 -0.61 -2.93 -59.90
N PRO A 95 -1.70 -2.45 -60.54
CA PRO A 95 -1.81 -1.03 -60.88
C PRO A 95 -2.23 -0.23 -59.64
N GLU A 96 -1.48 0.83 -59.36
CA GLU A 96 -1.83 1.88 -58.42
C GLU A 96 -3.14 2.53 -58.86
N THR A 97 -4.18 2.48 -58.00
CA THR A 97 -5.34 3.39 -57.90
C THR A 97 -6.48 2.67 -57.17
N SER A 98 -6.33 2.47 -55.86
CA SER A 98 -7.50 2.38 -54.98
C SER A 98 -7.33 3.45 -53.92
N PRO A 99 -8.34 4.29 -53.66
CA PRO A 99 -8.26 5.24 -52.57
C PRO A 99 -7.97 4.49 -51.27
N PRO A 100 -7.14 5.05 -50.37
CA PRO A 100 -6.83 4.39 -49.11
C PRO A 100 -8.15 4.04 -48.39
N PRO A 101 -8.24 2.87 -47.73
CA PRO A 101 -9.41 2.52 -46.94
C PRO A 101 -9.73 3.68 -45.99
N SER A 102 -10.99 4.14 -46.01
CA SER A 102 -11.44 5.19 -45.10
C SER A 102 -11.27 4.69 -43.66
N LEU A 103 -10.82 5.58 -42.77
CA LEU A 103 -10.61 5.27 -41.35
C LEU A 103 -11.87 4.70 -40.67
N ASP A 104 -13.05 4.97 -41.23
CA ASP A 104 -14.35 4.48 -40.78
C ASP A 104 -14.54 2.97 -40.94
N SER A 105 -13.71 2.32 -41.75
CA SER A 105 -13.80 0.87 -42.05
C SER A 105 -13.02 -0.01 -41.07
N ILE A 106 -12.29 0.56 -40.11
CA ILE A 106 -11.61 -0.19 -39.06
C ILE A 106 -12.60 -0.39 -37.91
N PRO A 107 -13.13 -1.60 -37.67
CA PRO A 107 -14.00 -1.85 -36.52
C PRO A 107 -13.17 -1.72 -35.24
N LEU A 108 -13.16 -0.51 -34.65
CA LEU A 108 -12.71 -0.31 -33.28
C LEU A 108 -13.52 -1.25 -32.41
N ASN A 109 -12.84 -2.13 -31.69
CA ASN A 109 -13.41 -3.14 -30.81
C ASN A 109 -14.53 -2.50 -29.94
N GLN A 110 -15.79 -2.82 -30.22
CA GLN A 110 -17.00 -2.20 -29.62
C GLN A 110 -17.21 -2.59 -28.14
N ARG A 111 -16.16 -2.98 -27.42
CA ARG A 111 -16.26 -3.29 -26.00
C ARG A 111 -16.32 -1.97 -25.22
N PRO A 112 -17.27 -1.80 -24.29
CA PRO A 112 -17.30 -0.60 -23.46
C PRO A 112 -16.01 -0.51 -22.65
N LEU A 113 -15.40 0.68 -22.68
CA LEU A 113 -14.15 1.04 -22.01
C LEU A 113 -14.41 1.16 -20.51
N LEU A 114 -14.43 0.04 -19.78
CA LEU A 114 -14.95 0.01 -18.41
C LEU A 114 -13.88 0.44 -17.39
N VAL A 115 -12.63 0.07 -17.63
CA VAL A 115 -11.55 0.29 -16.65
C VAL A 115 -11.22 1.77 -16.55
N ILE A 116 -11.19 2.49 -17.68
CA ILE A 116 -10.93 3.93 -17.66
C ILE A 116 -11.96 4.69 -16.82
N TRP A 117 -13.26 4.36 -16.98
CA TRP A 117 -14.33 5.05 -16.28
C TRP A 117 -14.36 4.66 -14.81
N LEU A 118 -14.03 3.42 -14.48
CA LEU A 118 -13.86 2.98 -13.09
C LEU A 118 -12.72 3.76 -12.40
N LEU A 119 -11.55 3.83 -13.02
CA LEU A 119 -10.40 4.56 -12.48
C LEU A 119 -10.72 6.06 -12.33
N ALA A 120 -11.35 6.67 -13.34
CA ALA A 120 -11.79 8.06 -13.29
C ALA A 120 -12.79 8.30 -12.14
N ALA A 121 -13.79 7.42 -11.99
CA ALA A 121 -14.79 7.51 -10.93
C ALA A 121 -14.15 7.41 -9.54
N VAL A 122 -13.16 6.52 -9.34
CA VAL A 122 -12.43 6.42 -8.08
C VAL A 122 -11.67 7.71 -7.78
N CYS A 123 -10.93 8.27 -8.74
CA CYS A 123 -10.22 9.54 -8.56
C CYS A 123 -11.17 10.69 -8.19
N ILE A 124 -12.32 10.77 -8.87
CA ILE A 124 -13.35 11.78 -8.58
C ILE A 124 -13.92 11.58 -7.17
N LEU A 125 -14.28 10.35 -6.80
CA LEU A 125 -14.85 10.05 -5.49
C LEU A 125 -13.89 10.39 -4.35
N VAL A 126 -12.60 10.05 -4.49
CA VAL A 126 -11.56 10.39 -3.51
C VAL A 126 -11.42 11.91 -3.39
N PHE A 127 -11.44 12.64 -4.52
CA PHE A 127 -11.37 14.10 -4.50
C PHE A 127 -12.59 14.75 -3.84
N LEU A 128 -13.81 14.25 -4.13
CA LEU A 128 -15.04 14.73 -3.49
C LEU A 128 -15.04 14.43 -1.99
N THR A 129 -14.51 13.27 -1.58
CA THR A 129 -14.33 12.93 -0.16
C THR A 129 -13.40 13.93 0.53
N GLY A 130 -12.34 14.34 -0.16
CA GLY A 130 -11.44 15.40 0.32
C GLY A 130 -12.11 16.76 0.48
N LEU A 131 -12.98 17.14 -0.46
CA LEU A 131 -13.75 18.37 -0.37
C LEU A 131 -14.66 18.38 0.86
N VAL A 132 -15.34 17.27 1.14
CA VAL A 132 -16.17 17.09 2.35
C VAL A 132 -15.30 17.14 3.61
N LEU A 133 -14.15 16.48 3.61
CA LEU A 133 -13.23 16.45 4.75
C LEU A 133 -12.65 17.84 5.04
N ALA A 134 -12.29 18.61 4.02
CA ALA A 134 -11.82 19.98 4.17
C ALA A 134 -12.91 20.86 4.81
N ALA A 135 -14.13 20.77 4.30
CA ALA A 135 -15.28 21.52 4.84
C ALA A 135 -15.59 21.14 6.30
N TRP A 136 -15.56 19.84 6.63
CA TRP A 136 -15.81 19.35 8.00
C TRP A 136 -14.78 19.88 9.00
N ASN A 137 -13.52 19.98 8.60
CA ASN A 137 -12.44 20.47 9.45
C ASN A 137 -12.33 22.01 9.48
N GLY A 138 -13.30 22.73 8.93
CA GLY A 138 -13.31 24.20 8.88
C GLY A 138 -12.22 24.81 7.99
N LEU A 139 -11.66 24.02 7.06
CA LEU A 139 -10.64 24.49 6.13
C LEU A 139 -11.26 25.19 4.92
N SER A 140 -10.52 26.13 4.33
CA SER A 140 -10.92 26.83 3.12
C SER A 140 -11.09 25.86 1.95
N ILE A 141 -12.32 25.76 1.42
CA ILE A 141 -12.62 24.99 0.21
C ILE A 141 -11.74 25.46 -0.97
N ARG A 142 -11.47 26.77 -1.03
CA ARG A 142 -10.60 27.34 -2.06
C ARG A 142 -9.20 26.74 -1.98
N ASP A 143 -8.65 26.59 -0.79
CA ASP A 143 -7.28 26.08 -0.58
C ASP A 143 -7.19 24.60 -0.98
N TYR A 144 -8.25 23.83 -0.75
CA TYR A 144 -8.34 22.46 -1.26
C TYR A 144 -8.41 22.44 -2.79
N LEU A 145 -9.26 23.26 -3.41
CA LEU A 145 -9.42 23.32 -4.87
C LEU A 145 -8.18 23.85 -5.60
N THR A 146 -7.40 24.74 -4.98
CA THR A 146 -6.14 25.26 -5.54
C THR A 146 -4.93 24.37 -5.24
N GLY A 147 -5.10 23.33 -4.41
CA GLY A 147 -4.05 22.37 -4.06
C GLY A 147 -3.09 22.84 -2.95
N GLN A 148 -3.46 23.87 -2.19
CA GLN A 148 -2.68 24.36 -1.04
C GLN A 148 -2.92 23.53 0.23
N ASP A 149 -4.04 22.82 0.34
CA ASP A 149 -4.35 21.93 1.48
C ASP A 149 -3.69 20.54 1.35
N VAL A 150 -2.36 20.51 1.53
CA VAL A 150 -1.57 19.27 1.50
C VAL A 150 -1.97 18.32 2.64
N ALA A 151 -2.41 18.84 3.78
CA ALA A 151 -2.76 18.03 4.95
C ALA A 151 -3.99 17.15 4.68
N THR A 152 -5.03 17.69 4.03
CA THR A 152 -6.20 16.90 3.63
C THR A 152 -5.85 15.87 2.56
N VAL A 153 -5.05 16.24 1.56
CA VAL A 153 -4.58 15.30 0.53
C VAL A 153 -3.75 14.16 1.16
N HIS A 154 -2.91 14.48 2.14
CA HIS A 154 -2.17 13.49 2.94
C HIS A 154 -3.09 12.56 3.73
N ARG A 155 -4.12 13.10 4.40
CA ARG A 155 -5.13 12.27 5.10
C ARG A 155 -5.88 11.31 4.18
N LEU A 156 -6.16 11.70 2.93
CA LEU A 156 -6.88 10.88 1.95
C LEU A 156 -6.07 9.70 1.37
N GLY A 157 -4.77 9.63 1.64
CA GLY A 157 -3.93 8.51 1.19
C GLY A 157 -2.77 8.91 0.29
N ALA A 158 -2.41 10.19 0.18
CA ALA A 158 -1.10 10.57 -0.35
C ALA A 158 0.03 10.02 0.56
N VAL A 159 1.24 9.91 0.02
CA VAL A 159 2.34 9.21 0.68
C VAL A 159 3.57 10.09 0.83
N ARG A 160 4.25 9.97 1.97
CA ARG A 160 5.64 10.39 2.18
C ARG A 160 6.40 9.26 2.88
N GLY A 161 7.72 9.34 2.90
CA GLY A 161 8.59 8.33 3.52
C GLY A 161 8.27 8.06 4.99
N TRP A 162 7.90 9.12 5.73
CA TRP A 162 7.51 9.00 7.13
C TRP A 162 6.37 8.01 7.37
N ASP A 163 5.38 7.98 6.47
CA ASP A 163 4.22 7.10 6.61
C ASP A 163 4.61 5.63 6.41
N LEU A 164 5.60 5.37 5.55
CA LEU A 164 6.11 4.04 5.28
C LEU A 164 6.91 3.48 6.46
N VAL A 165 7.67 4.34 7.15
CA VAL A 165 8.32 3.98 8.42
C VAL A 165 7.30 3.63 9.51
N HIS A 166 6.10 4.25 9.47
CA HIS A 166 4.96 3.92 10.33
C HIS A 166 4.15 2.71 9.84
N GLY A 167 4.62 1.98 8.83
CA GLY A 167 3.96 0.77 8.32
C GLY A 167 2.76 1.03 7.39
N GLN A 168 2.53 2.26 6.94
CA GLN A 168 1.38 2.63 6.11
C GLN A 168 1.64 2.36 4.60
N TRP A 169 2.10 1.16 4.27
CA TRP A 169 2.50 0.75 2.91
C TRP A 169 1.38 0.81 1.87
N TYR A 170 0.12 0.69 2.30
CA TYR A 170 -1.04 0.87 1.43
C TYR A 170 -1.06 2.24 0.72
N ARG A 171 -0.36 3.24 1.27
CA ARG A 171 -0.26 4.58 0.69
C ARG A 171 0.46 4.62 -0.64
N LEU A 172 1.35 3.67 -0.92
CA LEU A 172 1.97 3.51 -2.24
C LEU A 172 0.91 3.27 -3.34
N LEU A 173 -0.18 2.60 -2.99
CA LEU A 173 -1.33 2.38 -3.88
C LEU A 173 -2.27 3.58 -3.88
N THR A 174 -2.72 4.02 -2.71
CA THR A 174 -3.76 5.08 -2.60
C THR A 174 -3.29 6.43 -3.12
N ALA A 175 -1.99 6.73 -3.08
CA ALA A 175 -1.43 7.96 -3.63
C ALA A 175 -1.72 8.14 -5.13
N ASN A 176 -1.95 7.06 -5.88
CA ASN A 176 -2.32 7.11 -7.29
C ASN A 176 -3.74 7.65 -7.54
N PHE A 177 -4.57 7.77 -6.50
CA PHE A 177 -5.96 8.20 -6.60
C PHE A 177 -6.23 9.54 -5.91
N THR A 178 -5.30 10.04 -5.09
CA THR A 178 -5.38 11.36 -4.45
C THR A 178 -4.79 12.43 -5.36
N HIS A 179 -5.28 13.67 -5.31
CA HIS A 179 -4.85 14.75 -6.21
C HIS A 179 -4.74 16.09 -5.47
N PHE A 180 -3.75 16.90 -5.87
CA PHE A 180 -3.55 18.27 -5.37
C PHE A 180 -4.42 19.26 -6.15
N GLY A 181 -5.61 19.57 -5.64
CA GLY A 181 -6.49 20.55 -6.26
C GLY A 181 -7.14 20.10 -7.57
N LEU A 182 -8.06 20.93 -8.04
CA LEU A 182 -8.97 20.61 -9.14
C LEU A 182 -8.24 20.52 -10.48
N LEU A 183 -7.32 21.45 -10.75
CA LEU A 183 -6.58 21.46 -12.02
C LEU A 183 -5.74 20.19 -12.20
N HIS A 184 -5.09 19.72 -11.13
CA HIS A 184 -4.30 18.50 -11.15
C HIS A 184 -5.19 17.27 -11.41
N LEU A 185 -6.36 17.19 -10.77
CA LEU A 185 -7.34 16.13 -11.04
C LEU A 185 -7.78 16.16 -12.51
N LEU A 186 -8.23 17.31 -13.01
CA LEU A 186 -8.75 17.44 -14.39
C LEU A 186 -7.68 17.07 -15.43
N ALA A 187 -6.43 17.48 -15.23
CA ALA A 187 -5.32 17.11 -16.11
C ALA A 187 -5.09 15.59 -16.14
N ASN A 188 -5.11 14.92 -14.97
CA ASN A 188 -4.97 13.47 -14.90
C ASN A 188 -6.16 12.73 -15.51
N LEU A 189 -7.40 13.21 -15.29
CA LEU A 189 -8.59 12.62 -15.88
C LEU A 189 -8.58 12.72 -17.41
N LEU A 190 -8.18 13.88 -17.95
CA LEU A 190 -8.03 14.06 -19.40
C LEU A 190 -6.99 13.09 -19.97
N ALA A 191 -5.81 13.01 -19.35
CA ALA A 191 -4.77 12.09 -19.77
C ALA A 191 -5.19 10.62 -19.62
N LEU A 192 -5.93 10.26 -18.56
CA LEU A 192 -6.49 8.93 -18.35
C LEU A 192 -7.49 8.56 -19.46
N ILE A 193 -8.35 9.47 -19.87
CA ILE A 193 -9.31 9.22 -20.96
C ILE A 193 -8.57 9.00 -22.28
N LEU A 194 -7.58 9.85 -22.60
CA LEU A 194 -6.83 9.77 -23.86
C LEU A 194 -5.94 8.52 -23.93
N LEU A 195 -5.12 8.27 -22.91
CA LEU A 195 -4.17 7.17 -22.89
C LEU A 195 -4.83 5.84 -22.49
N GLY A 196 -5.76 5.90 -21.53
CA GLY A 196 -6.46 4.72 -21.04
C GLY A 196 -7.38 4.11 -22.10
N ALA A 197 -8.07 4.92 -22.91
CA ALA A 197 -8.95 4.38 -23.96
C ALA A 197 -8.16 3.56 -25.00
N GLU A 198 -7.01 4.10 -25.42
CA GLU A 198 -6.09 3.40 -26.33
C GLU A 198 -5.48 2.17 -25.66
N GLY A 199 -5.03 2.32 -24.41
CA GLY A 199 -4.49 1.23 -23.62
C GLY A 199 -5.49 0.09 -23.42
N GLU A 200 -6.75 0.37 -23.11
CA GLU A 200 -7.79 -0.65 -22.91
C GLU A 200 -8.11 -1.38 -24.21
N THR A 201 -8.08 -0.64 -25.33
CA THR A 201 -8.28 -1.21 -26.67
C THR A 201 -7.17 -2.18 -27.04
N VAL A 202 -5.91 -1.82 -26.73
CA VAL A 202 -4.72 -2.57 -27.11
C VAL A 202 -4.41 -3.75 -26.18
N TYR A 203 -4.44 -3.52 -24.87
CA TYR A 203 -4.06 -4.49 -23.85
C TYR A 203 -5.26 -5.28 -23.30
N GLY A 204 -6.47 -4.71 -23.40
CA GLY A 204 -7.66 -5.22 -22.74
C GLY A 204 -7.75 -4.81 -21.27
N ARG A 205 -8.95 -4.92 -20.70
CA ARG A 205 -9.34 -4.49 -19.34
C ARG A 205 -8.33 -4.85 -18.25
N TRP A 206 -8.09 -6.13 -18.03
CA TRP A 206 -7.30 -6.59 -16.88
C TRP A 206 -5.81 -6.25 -17.00
N ARG A 207 -5.27 -6.30 -18.22
CA ARG A 207 -3.87 -5.94 -18.46
C ARG A 207 -3.66 -4.42 -18.35
N LEU A 208 -4.63 -3.62 -18.81
CA LEU A 208 -4.61 -2.17 -18.59
C LEU A 208 -4.65 -1.84 -17.10
N LEU A 209 -5.59 -2.45 -16.35
CA LEU A 209 -5.71 -2.22 -14.91
C LEU A 209 -4.41 -2.58 -14.20
N TRP A 210 -3.84 -3.74 -14.50
CA TRP A 210 -2.55 -4.13 -13.92
C TRP A 210 -1.44 -3.17 -14.33
N LEU A 211 -1.32 -2.77 -15.59
CA LEU A 211 -0.31 -1.81 -16.05
C LEU A 211 -0.44 -0.48 -15.30
N PHE A 212 -1.65 0.06 -15.17
CA PHE A 212 -1.91 1.30 -14.45
C PHE A 212 -1.47 1.20 -12.97
N LEU A 213 -1.86 0.14 -12.27
CA LEU A 213 -1.50 -0.04 -10.86
C LEU A 213 0.00 -0.32 -10.69
N PHE A 214 0.57 -1.16 -11.55
CA PHE A 214 1.97 -1.57 -11.49
C PHE A 214 2.92 -0.39 -11.76
N SER A 215 2.67 0.38 -12.83
CA SER A 215 3.47 1.56 -13.13
C SER A 215 3.22 2.69 -12.13
N GLY A 216 1.99 2.86 -11.66
CA GLY A 216 1.64 3.84 -10.63
C GLY A 216 2.41 3.60 -9.33
N VAL A 217 2.28 2.39 -8.76
CA VAL A 217 3.04 1.99 -7.57
C VAL A 217 4.54 2.06 -7.82
N GLY A 218 5.02 1.57 -8.97
CA GLY A 218 6.44 1.62 -9.32
C GLY A 218 6.99 3.05 -9.41
N GLY A 219 6.23 3.99 -9.95
CA GLY A 219 6.60 5.40 -10.01
C GLY A 219 6.57 6.07 -8.64
N VAL A 220 5.52 5.84 -7.84
CA VAL A 220 5.46 6.33 -6.46
C VAL A 220 6.62 5.80 -5.61
N VAL A 221 6.98 4.53 -5.79
CA VAL A 221 8.14 3.89 -5.18
C VAL A 221 9.44 4.62 -5.53
N VAL A 222 9.68 4.88 -6.82
CA VAL A 222 10.90 5.59 -7.26
C VAL A 222 10.92 7.01 -6.72
N ALA A 223 9.79 7.71 -6.74
CA ALA A 223 9.67 9.06 -6.21
C ALA A 223 9.96 9.12 -4.70
N VAL A 224 9.32 8.25 -3.89
CA VAL A 224 9.50 8.28 -2.43
C VAL A 224 10.89 7.82 -2.04
N ALA A 225 11.50 6.90 -2.79
CA ALA A 225 12.88 6.47 -2.58
C ALA A 225 13.87 7.64 -2.72
N ILE A 226 13.66 8.53 -3.69
CA ILE A 226 14.54 9.68 -3.99
C ILE A 226 14.22 10.89 -3.12
N THR A 227 12.94 11.20 -2.88
CA THR A 227 12.50 12.36 -2.11
C THR A 227 11.57 11.94 -0.96
N PRO A 228 12.08 11.27 0.09
CA PRO A 228 11.24 10.71 1.16
C PRO A 228 10.51 11.76 2.00
N GLU A 229 10.96 13.01 2.01
CA GLU A 229 10.32 14.09 2.78
C GLU A 229 9.15 14.77 2.02
N VAL A 230 9.02 14.51 0.71
CA VAL A 230 7.99 15.14 -0.13
C VAL A 230 6.71 14.30 -0.11
N VAL A 231 5.55 14.97 0.02
CA VAL A 231 4.24 14.33 -0.11
C VAL A 231 3.92 14.11 -1.59
N LEU A 232 3.62 12.86 -1.94
CA LEU A 232 3.36 12.40 -3.30
C LEU A 232 1.91 12.01 -3.46
N ALA A 233 1.27 12.52 -4.52
CA ALA A 233 -0.10 12.22 -4.90
C ALA A 233 -0.28 12.39 -6.42
N GLY A 234 -1.23 11.66 -6.98
CA GLY A 234 -1.70 11.80 -8.36
C GLY A 234 -1.54 10.53 -9.19
N ALA A 235 -2.43 10.34 -10.16
CA ALA A 235 -2.37 9.23 -11.11
C ALA A 235 -1.22 9.35 -12.13
N SER A 236 -0.49 10.46 -12.14
CA SER A 236 0.46 10.81 -13.20
C SER A 236 1.56 9.78 -13.42
N ALA A 237 2.09 9.16 -12.37
CA ALA A 237 3.05 8.05 -12.49
C ALA A 237 2.46 6.87 -13.30
N ALA A 238 1.22 6.49 -13.00
CA ALA A 238 0.51 5.45 -13.73
C ALA A 238 0.32 5.83 -15.20
N LEU A 239 -0.04 7.09 -15.47
CA LEU A 239 -0.24 7.62 -16.82
C LEU A 239 1.05 7.65 -17.65
N TRP A 240 2.18 8.04 -17.05
CA TRP A 240 3.50 7.92 -17.68
C TRP A 240 3.86 6.47 -18.00
N GLY A 241 3.44 5.53 -17.15
CA GLY A 241 3.58 4.11 -17.45
C GLY A 241 2.66 3.61 -18.56
N LEU A 242 1.43 4.13 -18.67
CA LEU A 242 0.55 3.82 -19.82
C LEU A 242 1.12 4.40 -21.12
N LEU A 243 1.68 5.61 -21.05
CA LEU A 243 2.34 6.26 -22.18
C LEU A 243 3.53 5.44 -22.69
N SER A 244 4.40 4.98 -21.78
CA SER A 244 5.53 4.13 -22.15
C SER A 244 5.08 2.73 -22.59
N ALA A 245 4.01 2.18 -22.01
CA ALA A 245 3.42 0.93 -22.47
C ALA A 245 2.91 1.03 -23.91
N LEU A 246 2.17 2.09 -24.23
CA LEU A 246 1.71 2.37 -25.60
C LEU A 246 2.88 2.55 -26.57
N ALA A 247 3.97 3.21 -26.15
CA ALA A 247 5.18 3.30 -26.94
C ALA A 247 5.83 1.92 -27.18
N VAL A 248 5.95 1.08 -26.15
CA VAL A 248 6.45 -0.30 -26.27
C VAL A 248 5.59 -1.11 -27.22
N TRP A 249 4.25 -1.00 -27.13
CA TRP A 249 3.35 -1.63 -28.08
C TRP A 249 3.58 -1.15 -29.51
N LEU A 250 3.63 0.17 -29.71
CA LEU A 250 3.79 0.77 -31.04
C LEU A 250 5.11 0.33 -31.70
N LEU A 251 6.20 0.26 -30.94
CA LEU A 251 7.50 -0.22 -31.41
C LEU A 251 7.50 -1.73 -31.69
N THR A 252 6.87 -2.52 -30.82
CA THR A 252 6.79 -3.98 -30.96
C THR A 252 6.03 -4.40 -32.22
N TYR A 253 4.96 -3.68 -32.56
CA TYR A 253 4.11 -3.97 -33.71
C TYR A 253 4.41 -3.09 -34.93
N ARG A 254 5.55 -2.38 -34.94
CA ARG A 254 5.96 -1.44 -36.00
C ARG A 254 5.86 -2.03 -37.40
N SER A 255 6.33 -3.26 -37.60
CA SER A 255 6.37 -3.94 -38.90
C SER A 255 4.98 -4.37 -39.40
N GLN A 256 3.98 -4.41 -38.51
CA GLN A 256 2.62 -4.84 -38.81
C GLN A 256 1.67 -3.64 -39.04
N LEU A 257 2.14 -2.41 -38.78
CA LEU A 257 1.34 -1.20 -38.91
C LEU A 257 1.63 -0.48 -40.23
N PRO A 258 0.59 0.01 -40.94
CA PRO A 258 0.76 0.93 -42.05
C PRO A 258 1.58 2.15 -41.64
N GLU A 259 2.49 2.59 -42.51
CA GLU A 259 3.44 3.68 -42.23
C GLU A 259 2.74 4.95 -41.71
N LEU A 260 1.65 5.34 -42.36
CA LEU A 260 0.87 6.53 -41.98
C LEU A 260 0.27 6.42 -40.57
N LEU A 261 -0.20 5.23 -40.18
CA LEU A 261 -0.77 5.03 -38.84
C LEU A 261 0.32 5.05 -37.78
N PHE A 262 1.47 4.43 -38.06
CA PHE A 262 2.62 4.48 -37.16
C PHE A 262 3.11 5.91 -36.94
N GLN A 263 3.30 6.69 -38.00
CA GLN A 263 3.76 8.08 -37.90
C GLN A 263 2.77 8.97 -37.12
N ARG A 264 1.46 8.80 -37.35
CA ARG A 264 0.42 9.53 -36.59
C ARG A 264 0.43 9.16 -35.10
N ALA A 265 0.51 7.87 -34.79
CA ALA A 265 0.56 7.39 -33.42
C ALA A 265 1.84 7.88 -32.72
N LEU A 266 2.99 7.83 -33.40
CA LEU A 266 4.27 8.29 -32.88
C LEU A 266 4.26 9.80 -32.64
N PHE A 267 3.76 10.60 -33.58
CA PHE A 267 3.64 12.05 -33.42
C PHE A 267 2.72 12.40 -32.23
N ARG A 268 1.59 11.71 -32.08
CA ARG A 268 0.67 11.91 -30.96
C ARG A 268 1.28 11.52 -29.62
N LEU A 269 1.92 10.36 -29.52
CA LEU A 269 2.61 9.97 -28.28
C LEU A 269 3.75 10.94 -27.96
N GLY A 270 4.53 11.32 -28.97
CA GLY A 270 5.62 12.29 -28.83
C GLY A 270 5.15 13.66 -28.38
N SER A 271 4.02 14.17 -28.89
CA SER A 271 3.45 15.44 -28.46
C SER A 271 2.91 15.38 -27.02
N ILE A 272 2.31 14.27 -26.61
CA ILE A 272 1.90 14.05 -25.22
C ILE A 272 3.11 14.00 -24.28
N VAL A 273 4.17 13.27 -24.65
CA VAL A 273 5.43 13.25 -23.88
C VAL A 273 5.98 14.66 -23.74
N LEU A 274 6.12 15.39 -24.85
CA LEU A 274 6.67 16.74 -24.85
C LEU A 274 5.85 17.69 -23.95
N LEU A 275 4.52 17.68 -24.09
CA LEU A 275 3.64 18.50 -23.26
C LEU A 275 3.80 18.16 -21.77
N ASN A 276 3.85 16.88 -21.42
CA ASN A 276 4.02 16.46 -20.02
C ASN A 276 5.42 16.79 -19.48
N LEU A 277 6.47 16.73 -20.29
CA LEU A 277 7.81 17.19 -19.89
C LEU A 277 7.83 18.69 -19.63
N LEU A 278 7.19 19.49 -20.49
CA LEU A 278 7.08 20.94 -20.30
C LEU A 278 6.26 21.28 -19.05
N LEU A 279 5.15 20.57 -18.81
CA LEU A 279 4.39 20.71 -17.57
C LEU A 279 5.22 20.27 -16.36
N GLY A 280 6.04 19.23 -16.48
CA GLY A 280 6.94 18.76 -15.42
C GLY A 280 8.02 19.75 -14.97
N LEU A 281 8.23 20.84 -15.70
CA LEU A 281 9.07 21.96 -15.26
C LEU A 281 8.37 22.86 -14.22
N VAL A 282 7.06 22.73 -14.05
CA VAL A 282 6.29 23.46 -13.04
C VAL A 282 6.63 22.92 -11.64
N PRO A 283 6.97 23.79 -10.66
CA PRO A 283 7.22 23.37 -9.29
C PRO A 283 6.07 22.57 -8.69
N GLY A 284 6.37 21.48 -7.99
CA GLY A 284 5.38 20.59 -7.37
C GLY A 284 5.03 19.35 -8.19
N ILE A 285 5.58 19.19 -9.39
CA ILE A 285 5.41 17.97 -10.21
C ILE A 285 6.61 17.04 -10.03
N SER A 286 6.33 15.78 -9.69
CA SER A 286 7.36 14.77 -9.41
C SER A 286 7.95 14.17 -10.70
N TRP A 287 9.07 14.74 -11.18
CA TRP A 287 9.81 14.17 -12.31
C TRP A 287 10.27 12.73 -12.05
N SER A 288 10.65 12.42 -10.80
CA SER A 288 11.13 11.09 -10.40
C SER A 288 10.00 10.06 -10.47
N GLY A 289 8.79 10.44 -10.09
CA GLY A 289 7.60 9.60 -10.21
C GLY A 289 7.21 9.34 -11.66
N HIS A 290 7.35 10.34 -12.52
CA HIS A 290 7.11 10.22 -13.95
C HIS A 290 8.11 9.27 -14.62
N LEU A 291 9.39 9.44 -14.33
CA LEU A 291 10.45 8.56 -14.83
C LEU A 291 10.26 7.11 -14.34
N GLY A 292 9.99 6.94 -13.04
CA GLY A 292 9.73 5.62 -12.46
C GLY A 292 8.49 4.95 -13.06
N GLY A 293 7.41 5.71 -13.25
CA GLY A 293 6.19 5.24 -13.90
C GLY A 293 6.45 4.79 -15.34
N ALA A 294 7.16 5.60 -16.12
CA ALA A 294 7.55 5.26 -17.48
C ALA A 294 8.42 3.98 -17.54
N LEU A 295 9.41 3.85 -16.64
CA LEU A 295 10.27 2.66 -16.56
C LEU A 295 9.47 1.39 -16.26
N TRP A 296 8.67 1.40 -15.19
CA TRP A 296 7.89 0.22 -14.79
C TRP A 296 6.76 -0.10 -15.78
N GLY A 297 6.17 0.92 -16.40
CA GLY A 297 5.21 0.74 -17.49
C GLY A 297 5.82 0.07 -18.72
N ALA A 298 7.03 0.47 -19.13
CA ALA A 298 7.73 -0.13 -20.26
C ALA A 298 8.12 -1.59 -19.97
N LEU A 299 8.65 -1.86 -18.76
CA LEU A 299 8.98 -3.21 -18.32
C LEU A 299 7.75 -4.11 -18.26
N GLY A 300 6.65 -3.62 -17.67
CA GLY A 300 5.40 -4.36 -17.59
C GLY A 300 4.79 -4.63 -18.97
N ALA A 301 4.83 -3.65 -19.87
CA ALA A 301 4.38 -3.81 -21.24
C ALA A 301 5.21 -4.84 -22.01
N ALA A 302 6.55 -4.75 -21.94
CA ALA A 302 7.45 -5.69 -22.59
C ALA A 302 7.21 -7.13 -22.09
N TRP A 303 7.01 -7.30 -20.78
CA TRP A 303 6.68 -8.60 -20.19
C TRP A 303 5.36 -9.17 -20.72
N LEU A 304 4.30 -8.36 -20.74
CA LEU A 304 2.97 -8.78 -21.23
C LEU A 304 2.99 -9.10 -22.74
N LEU A 305 3.72 -8.33 -23.54
CA LEU A 305 3.83 -8.60 -24.97
C LEU A 305 4.65 -9.85 -25.26
N THR A 306 5.71 -10.10 -24.48
CA THR A 306 6.48 -11.35 -24.55
C THR A 306 5.61 -12.56 -24.19
N GLU A 307 4.77 -12.46 -23.17
CA GLU A 307 3.78 -13.51 -22.83
C GLU A 307 2.82 -13.77 -23.99
N ARG A 308 2.35 -12.71 -24.65
CA ARG A 308 1.39 -12.80 -25.76
C ARG A 308 2.00 -13.41 -27.02
N GLN A 309 3.27 -13.13 -27.32
CA GLN A 309 3.96 -13.61 -28.51
C GLN A 309 4.58 -15.01 -28.35
N SER A 310 4.79 -15.46 -27.11
CA SER A 310 5.39 -16.76 -26.84
C SER A 310 4.54 -17.92 -27.39
N GLN A 311 5.06 -18.72 -28.31
CA GLN A 311 4.35 -19.87 -28.87
C GLN A 311 4.40 -21.11 -27.97
N HIS A 312 5.37 -21.19 -27.04
CA HIS A 312 5.55 -22.34 -26.15
C HIS A 312 4.68 -22.25 -24.86
N PRO A 313 3.81 -23.25 -24.57
CA PRO A 313 2.93 -23.22 -23.41
C PRO A 313 3.66 -23.10 -22.06
N ARG A 314 4.79 -23.78 -21.89
CA ARG A 314 5.59 -23.74 -20.65
C ARG A 314 6.15 -22.34 -20.37
N ILE A 315 6.67 -21.67 -21.40
CA ILE A 315 7.20 -20.31 -21.30
C ILE A 315 6.07 -19.34 -20.94
N ARG A 316 4.89 -19.47 -21.56
CA ARG A 316 3.72 -18.65 -21.21
C ARG A 316 3.29 -18.82 -19.75
N TRP A 317 3.24 -20.04 -19.23
CA TRP A 317 2.94 -20.28 -17.82
C TRP A 317 3.99 -19.69 -16.88
N PHE A 318 5.27 -19.83 -17.22
CA PHE A 318 6.36 -19.19 -16.48
C PHE A 318 6.22 -17.66 -16.46
N LEU A 319 5.99 -17.03 -17.63
CA LEU A 319 5.81 -15.59 -17.74
C LEU A 319 4.58 -15.10 -16.97
N ARG A 320 3.47 -15.86 -16.99
CA ARG A 320 2.28 -15.56 -16.18
C ARG A 320 2.58 -15.63 -14.68
N GLY A 321 3.27 -16.67 -14.23
CA GLY A 321 3.71 -16.80 -12.84
C GLY A 321 4.66 -15.67 -12.42
N GLY A 322 5.53 -15.22 -13.33
CA GLY A 322 6.48 -14.14 -13.09
C GLY A 322 5.87 -12.74 -12.98
N ILE A 323 4.59 -12.53 -13.36
CA ILE A 323 3.89 -11.25 -13.14
C ILE A 323 3.86 -10.90 -11.65
N GLY A 324 3.65 -11.89 -10.77
CA GLY A 324 3.68 -11.68 -9.32
C GLY A 324 5.05 -11.22 -8.84
N VAL A 325 6.11 -11.89 -9.29
CA VAL A 325 7.51 -11.53 -8.96
C VAL A 325 7.84 -10.12 -9.45
N LEU A 326 7.51 -9.82 -10.71
CA LEU A 326 7.71 -8.50 -11.32
C LEU A 326 7.01 -7.40 -10.52
N THR A 327 5.78 -7.67 -10.03
CA THR A 327 5.00 -6.72 -9.21
C THR A 327 5.67 -6.41 -7.86
N LEU A 328 6.47 -7.34 -7.31
CA LEU A 328 7.17 -7.16 -6.04
C LEU A 328 8.54 -6.49 -6.18
N LEU A 329 9.13 -6.45 -7.38
CA LEU A 329 10.46 -5.86 -7.59
C LEU A 329 10.57 -4.38 -7.19
N PRO A 330 9.60 -3.48 -7.49
CA PRO A 330 9.66 -2.10 -7.00
C PRO A 330 9.72 -2.06 -5.48
N LEU A 331 8.90 -2.86 -4.80
CA LEU A 331 8.83 -2.90 -3.33
C LEU A 331 10.13 -3.42 -2.71
N LEU A 332 10.75 -4.43 -3.33
CA LEU A 332 12.07 -4.91 -2.92
C LEU A 332 13.13 -3.81 -3.08
N GLY A 333 13.13 -3.10 -4.21
CA GLY A 333 14.03 -1.97 -4.44
C GLY A 333 13.86 -0.88 -3.38
N LEU A 334 12.60 -0.52 -3.06
CA LEU A 334 12.30 0.43 -1.99
C LEU A 334 12.79 -0.06 -0.63
N PHE A 335 12.54 -1.31 -0.28
CA PHE A 335 13.01 -1.89 0.98
C PHE A 335 14.54 -1.81 1.12
N LEU A 336 15.28 -2.10 0.04
CA LEU A 336 16.74 -1.97 0.00
C LEU A 336 17.18 -0.52 0.16
N VAL A 337 16.57 0.42 -0.58
CA VAL A 337 16.90 1.86 -0.46
C VAL A 337 16.61 2.38 0.94
N MET A 338 15.46 2.01 1.51
CA MET A 338 15.12 2.34 2.88
C MET A 338 16.26 1.87 3.80
N ASN A 339 16.69 0.62 3.72
CA ASN A 339 17.68 0.09 4.67
C ASN A 339 19.11 0.66 4.50
N TRP A 340 19.49 1.13 3.32
CA TRP A 340 20.89 1.47 3.00
C TRP A 340 21.18 2.95 2.79
N SER A 341 20.18 3.78 2.49
CA SER A 341 20.41 5.20 2.23
C SER A 341 20.48 6.03 3.52
N ALA A 342 21.25 7.12 3.47
CA ALA A 342 21.46 8.01 4.62
C ALA A 342 20.16 8.71 5.06
N ASP A 343 19.40 9.26 4.11
CA ASP A 343 18.14 9.98 4.39
C ASP A 343 17.12 9.11 5.13
N TRP A 344 16.97 7.87 4.67
CA TRP A 344 16.07 6.91 5.29
C TRP A 344 16.58 6.36 6.62
N THR A 345 17.91 6.25 6.79
CA THR A 345 18.53 5.89 8.07
C THR A 345 18.26 6.98 9.11
N ALA A 346 18.46 8.25 8.75
CA ALA A 346 18.12 9.39 9.61
C ALA A 346 16.62 9.45 9.92
N MET A 347 15.76 9.11 8.97
CA MET A 347 14.31 9.02 9.20
C MET A 347 13.93 7.91 10.19
N ARG A 348 14.52 6.71 10.07
CA ARG A 348 14.30 5.63 11.05
C ARG A 348 14.78 5.98 12.44
N GLN A 349 15.95 6.62 12.56
CA GLN A 349 16.46 7.08 13.86
C GLN A 349 15.49 8.07 14.51
N ARG A 350 14.99 9.06 13.75
CA ARG A 350 13.94 9.98 14.23
C ARG A 350 12.68 9.24 14.69
N TYR A 351 12.24 8.23 13.95
CA TYR A 351 11.10 7.40 14.33
C TYR A 351 11.34 6.64 15.65
N HIS A 352 12.50 6.00 15.81
CA HIS A 352 12.83 5.28 17.04
C HIS A 352 12.88 6.21 18.26
N LEU A 353 13.49 7.39 18.11
CA LEU A 353 13.52 8.40 19.16
C LEU A 353 12.12 8.91 19.53
N GLU A 354 11.23 9.10 18.55
CA GLU A 354 9.84 9.49 18.83
C GLU A 354 9.08 8.38 19.56
N GLN A 355 9.28 7.12 19.18
CA GLN A 355 8.68 5.97 19.87
C GLN A 355 9.17 5.84 21.31
N GLU A 356 10.48 6.01 21.54
CA GLU A 356 11.05 6.04 22.89
C GLU A 356 10.46 7.18 23.73
N ARG A 357 10.39 8.39 23.16
CA ARG A 357 9.79 9.54 23.83
C ARG A 357 8.33 9.33 24.20
N ARG A 358 7.51 8.75 23.29
CA ARG A 358 6.11 8.43 23.57
C ARG A 358 5.98 7.39 24.68
N ARG A 359 6.77 6.32 24.64
CA ARG A 359 6.80 5.30 25.71
C ARG A 359 7.16 5.90 27.06
N LEU A 360 8.14 6.81 27.10
CA LEU A 360 8.50 7.50 28.33
C LEU A 360 7.35 8.38 28.84
N GLN A 361 6.70 9.14 27.95
CA GLN A 361 5.55 9.97 28.31
C GLN A 361 4.39 9.13 28.85
N GLU A 362 4.03 8.03 28.17
CA GLU A 362 2.99 7.10 28.62
C GLU A 362 3.34 6.48 29.99
N ALA A 363 4.61 6.07 30.19
CA ALA A 363 5.06 5.53 31.46
C ALA A 363 5.01 6.58 32.59
N GLN A 364 5.36 7.84 32.30
CA GLN A 364 5.24 8.95 33.25
C GLN A 364 3.78 9.27 33.58
N GLU A 365 2.89 9.27 32.59
CA GLU A 365 1.45 9.48 32.80
C GLU A 365 0.85 8.37 33.66
N GLN A 366 1.18 7.11 33.38
CA GLN A 366 0.74 5.97 34.20
C GLN A 366 1.30 6.05 35.63
N PHE A 367 2.58 6.41 35.79
CA PHE A 367 3.18 6.62 37.11
C PHE A 367 2.46 7.76 37.87
N ASN A 368 2.17 8.87 37.20
CA ASN A 368 1.44 9.99 37.80
C ASN A 368 0.00 9.64 38.17
N HIS A 369 -0.64 8.74 37.42
CA HIS A 369 -1.98 8.26 37.70
C HIS A 369 -2.01 7.25 38.86
N GLU A 370 -1.11 6.27 38.84
CA GLU A 370 -1.12 5.14 39.79
C GLU A 370 -0.31 5.41 41.05
N VAL A 371 0.92 5.91 40.93
CA VAL A 371 1.86 5.98 42.07
C VAL A 371 1.71 7.28 42.84
N VAL A 372 1.66 8.43 42.15
CA VAL A 372 1.70 9.75 42.80
C VAL A 372 0.57 9.98 43.82
N PRO A 373 -0.70 9.61 43.57
CA PRO A 373 -1.77 9.80 44.56
C PRO A 373 -1.55 8.97 45.83
N ARG A 374 -1.08 7.72 45.68
CA ARG A 374 -0.75 6.82 46.80
C ARG A 374 0.46 7.35 47.57
N LEU A 375 1.49 7.79 46.86
CA LEU A 375 2.71 8.36 47.42
C LEU A 375 2.41 9.62 48.26
N ARG A 376 1.45 10.45 47.83
CA ARG A 376 0.99 11.61 48.61
C ARG A 376 0.29 11.20 49.91
N ARG A 377 -0.50 10.11 49.90
CA ARG A 377 -1.17 9.60 51.11
C ARG A 377 -0.19 9.05 52.13
N ILE A 378 0.92 8.45 51.69
CA ILE A 378 1.97 7.96 52.59
C ILE A 378 3.08 8.98 52.86
N SER A 379 2.86 10.26 52.56
CA SER A 379 3.88 11.31 52.74
C SER A 379 4.20 11.54 54.23
N PRO A 380 5.39 12.09 54.57
CA PRO A 380 5.82 12.26 55.96
C PRO A 380 4.85 13.07 56.82
N SER A 381 4.16 14.05 56.25
CA SER A 381 3.17 14.88 56.96
C SER A 381 1.88 14.13 57.27
N GLN A 382 1.45 13.21 56.40
CA GLN A 382 0.30 12.34 56.65
C GLN A 382 0.65 11.29 57.72
N LEU A 383 1.85 10.69 57.62
CA LEU A 383 2.32 9.71 58.60
C LEU A 383 2.49 10.33 59.98
N GLU A 384 3.02 11.55 60.08
CA GLU A 384 3.26 12.23 61.36
C GLU A 384 2.00 12.33 62.25
N ALA A 385 0.82 12.56 61.66
CA ALA A 385 -0.43 12.62 62.41
C ALA A 385 -0.76 11.28 63.09
N ILE A 386 -0.59 10.18 62.35
CA ILE A 386 -0.84 8.81 62.84
C ILE A 386 0.21 8.43 63.89
N GLU A 387 1.47 8.73 63.60
CA GLU A 387 2.58 8.43 64.50
C GLU A 387 2.43 9.16 65.83
N ARG A 388 2.07 10.44 65.83
CA ARG A 388 1.82 11.20 67.06
C ARG A 388 0.69 10.58 67.89
N ALA A 389 -0.41 10.23 67.25
CA ALA A 389 -1.54 9.59 67.93
C ALA A 389 -1.17 8.19 68.47
N ALA A 390 -0.38 7.41 67.72
CA ALA A 390 0.12 6.10 68.16
C ALA A 390 1.09 6.22 69.34
N VAL A 391 2.04 7.17 69.30
CA VAL A 391 3.00 7.42 70.39
C VAL A 391 2.26 7.72 71.70
N LEU A 392 1.21 8.53 71.67
CA LEU A 392 0.41 8.84 72.87
C LEU A 392 -0.25 7.61 73.50
N GLN A 393 -0.61 6.60 72.70
CA GLN A 393 -1.12 5.31 73.20
C GLN A 393 0.01 4.41 73.72
N LEU A 394 1.17 4.42 73.05
CA LEU A 394 2.33 3.61 73.41
C LEU A 394 3.01 4.03 74.73
N LEU A 395 2.84 5.29 75.14
CA LEU A 395 3.29 5.79 76.45
C LEU A 395 2.45 5.24 77.63
N ARG A 396 1.40 4.47 77.34
CA ARG A 396 0.50 3.87 78.34
C ARG A 396 0.62 2.34 78.32
N PRO A 397 0.49 1.66 79.47
CA PRO A 397 0.32 0.20 79.51
C PRO A 397 -0.91 -0.22 78.68
N ALA A 398 -0.90 -1.42 78.08
CA ALA A 398 -1.98 -1.85 77.18
C ALA A 398 -3.38 -1.78 77.80
N SER A 399 -3.51 -2.03 79.11
CA SER A 399 -4.77 -1.94 79.85
C SER A 399 -5.37 -0.54 79.94
N ARG A 400 -4.61 0.51 79.64
CA ARG A 400 -5.03 1.93 79.70
C ARG A 400 -5.06 2.61 78.33
N ARG A 401 -4.87 1.86 77.24
CA ARG A 401 -4.99 2.39 75.87
C ARG A 401 -6.46 2.54 75.52
N ASP A 402 -6.79 3.59 74.77
CA ASP A 402 -8.17 3.82 74.33
C ASP A 402 -8.52 2.90 73.16
N SER A 403 -9.50 2.01 73.35
CA SER A 403 -9.88 1.00 72.36
C SER A 403 -10.45 1.63 71.08
N ALA A 404 -11.17 2.74 71.20
CA ALA A 404 -11.73 3.44 70.04
C ALA A 404 -10.62 4.08 69.19
N THR A 405 -9.68 4.79 69.82
CA THR A 405 -8.50 5.35 69.14
C THR A 405 -7.63 4.25 68.52
N LEU A 406 -7.41 3.12 69.22
CA LEU A 406 -6.63 2.01 68.66
C LEU A 406 -7.28 1.38 67.43
N ALA A 407 -8.61 1.21 67.43
CA ALA A 407 -9.34 0.71 66.26
C ALA A 407 -9.18 1.64 65.06
N HIS A 408 -9.32 2.96 65.27
CA HIS A 408 -9.15 3.96 64.22
C HIS A 408 -7.71 4.02 63.70
N LEU A 409 -6.71 3.98 64.60
CA LEU A 409 -5.29 3.95 64.21
C LEU A 409 -4.96 2.71 63.38
N ARG A 410 -5.48 1.54 63.76
CA ARG A 410 -5.27 0.30 62.99
C ARG A 410 -5.84 0.40 61.58
N GLU A 411 -7.04 0.96 61.44
CA GLU A 411 -7.66 1.19 60.12
C GLU A 411 -6.79 2.12 59.25
N GLN A 412 -6.34 3.25 59.80
CA GLN A 412 -5.47 4.17 59.08
C GLN A 412 -4.13 3.54 58.70
N ILE A 413 -3.46 2.85 59.64
CA ILE A 413 -2.19 2.16 59.40
C ILE A 413 -2.36 1.11 58.29
N GLN A 414 -3.44 0.33 58.31
CA GLN A 414 -3.74 -0.66 57.28
C GLN A 414 -3.95 -0.02 55.90
N GLN A 415 -4.64 1.11 55.83
CA GLN A 415 -4.81 1.84 54.57
C GLN A 415 -3.47 2.31 53.98
N HIS A 416 -2.57 2.86 54.80
CA HIS A 416 -1.25 3.30 54.34
C HIS A 416 -0.30 2.14 54.00
N LEU A 417 -0.41 1.01 54.70
CA LEU A 417 0.30 -0.22 54.34
C LEU A 417 -0.13 -0.71 52.95
N GLN A 418 -1.44 -0.74 52.68
CA GLN A 418 -1.96 -1.12 51.36
C GLN A 418 -1.49 -0.17 50.25
N ASP A 419 -1.46 1.14 50.51
CA ASP A 419 -0.92 2.11 49.55
C ASP A 419 0.56 1.86 49.26
N ALA A 420 1.39 1.61 50.29
CA ALA A 420 2.80 1.28 50.13
C ALA A 420 3.01 -0.02 49.34
N GLU A 421 2.26 -1.07 49.66
CA GLU A 421 2.30 -2.36 48.96
C GLU A 421 1.95 -2.23 47.47
N GLN A 422 0.90 -1.48 47.15
CA GLN A 422 0.49 -1.23 45.77
C GLN A 422 1.56 -0.46 44.99
N ILE A 423 2.23 0.52 45.62
CA ILE A 423 3.35 1.24 45.00
C ILE A 423 4.50 0.28 44.70
N ILE A 424 4.90 -0.56 45.66
CA ILE A 424 6.00 -1.51 45.51
C ILE A 424 5.67 -2.50 44.39
N ALA A 425 4.48 -3.09 44.42
CA ALA A 425 4.03 -4.07 43.43
C ALA A 425 3.98 -3.48 42.02
N TRP A 426 3.53 -2.23 41.87
CA TRP A 426 3.52 -1.55 40.57
C TRP A 426 4.95 -1.27 40.07
N LEU A 427 5.86 -0.89 40.98
CA LEU A 427 7.23 -0.52 40.62
C LEU A 427 8.16 -1.71 40.36
N ASP A 428 7.77 -2.93 40.76
CA ASP A 428 8.51 -4.19 40.51
C ASP A 428 8.54 -4.61 39.02
N GLY A 429 7.81 -3.88 38.17
CA GLY A 429 7.87 -4.06 36.70
C GLY A 429 9.23 -3.66 36.10
N PRO A 430 9.52 -4.12 34.85
CA PRO A 430 10.79 -3.86 34.21
C PRO A 430 11.15 -2.37 34.11
N PRO A 431 12.44 -2.02 34.02
CA PRO A 431 12.88 -0.65 33.80
C PRO A 431 12.36 -0.13 32.45
N THR A 432 12.11 1.16 32.38
CA THR A 432 11.64 1.85 31.16
C THR A 432 12.73 2.03 30.11
N GLY A 433 14.00 1.84 30.48
CA GLY A 433 15.15 2.10 29.62
C GLY A 433 15.63 3.55 29.69
N HIS A 434 15.07 4.36 30.60
CA HIS A 434 15.43 5.76 30.80
C HIS A 434 16.02 5.96 32.19
N ALA A 435 17.36 6.00 32.26
CA ALA A 435 18.12 5.96 33.50
C ALA A 435 17.63 6.93 34.60
N ALA A 436 17.32 8.18 34.24
CA ALA A 436 16.84 9.17 35.21
C ALA A 436 15.46 8.81 35.79
N PHE A 437 14.54 8.32 34.94
CA PHE A 437 13.19 7.93 35.38
C PHE A 437 13.22 6.60 36.15
N ASP A 438 14.08 5.66 35.74
CA ASP A 438 14.25 4.39 36.44
C ASP A 438 14.92 4.59 37.81
N LEU A 439 15.87 5.52 37.94
CA LEU A 439 16.44 5.92 39.24
C LEU A 439 15.35 6.52 40.14
N TYR A 440 14.51 7.41 39.59
CA TYR A 440 13.39 7.99 40.33
C TYR A 440 12.41 6.92 40.84
N ARG A 441 12.03 5.97 39.97
CA ARG A 441 11.19 4.82 40.34
C ARG A 441 11.79 4.01 41.48
N GLN A 442 13.11 3.73 41.44
CA GLN A 442 13.81 3.00 42.50
C GLN A 442 13.80 3.74 43.84
N GLN A 443 14.00 5.07 43.82
CA GLN A 443 13.95 5.89 45.03
C GLN A 443 12.55 5.86 45.68
N VAL A 444 11.50 5.98 44.86
CA VAL A 444 10.11 5.90 45.33
C VAL A 444 9.77 4.51 45.87
N GLN A 445 10.23 3.45 45.21
CA GLN A 445 10.03 2.08 45.68
C GLN A 445 10.72 1.85 47.03
N HIS A 446 11.95 2.32 47.18
CA HIS A 446 12.70 2.20 48.43
C HIS A 446 12.03 2.98 49.58
N TYR A 447 11.50 4.16 49.28
CA TYR A 447 10.70 4.92 50.23
C TYR A 447 9.44 4.15 50.66
N ALA A 448 8.66 3.65 49.72
CA ALA A 448 7.45 2.87 50.02
C ALA A 448 7.75 1.63 50.87
N ALA A 449 8.83 0.89 50.56
CA ALA A 449 9.28 -0.24 51.37
C ALA A 449 9.67 0.16 52.80
N THR A 450 10.31 1.32 52.95
CA THR A 450 10.67 1.86 54.26
C THR A 450 9.41 2.28 55.04
N VAL A 451 8.40 2.85 54.37
CA VAL A 451 7.11 3.19 55.00
C VAL A 451 6.42 1.93 55.49
N GLN A 452 6.37 0.89 54.64
CA GLN A 452 5.78 -0.39 54.99
C GLN A 452 6.45 -0.99 56.23
N HIS A 453 7.78 -0.96 56.30
CA HIS A 453 8.54 -1.42 57.45
C HIS A 453 8.25 -0.61 58.72
N ALA A 454 8.22 0.73 58.62
CA ALA A 454 7.93 1.61 59.77
C ALA A 454 6.53 1.38 60.34
N LEU A 455 5.52 1.24 59.47
CA LEU A 455 4.14 0.99 59.86
C LEU A 455 3.94 -0.43 60.44
N HIS A 456 4.69 -1.42 59.94
CA HIS A 456 4.69 -2.76 60.52
C HIS A 456 5.28 -2.76 61.93
N LEU A 457 6.42 -2.09 62.15
CA LEU A 457 6.99 -1.90 63.49
C LEU A 457 6.01 -1.19 64.43
N LEU A 458 5.34 -0.14 63.96
CA LEU A 458 4.35 0.59 64.74
C LEU A 458 3.16 -0.30 65.14
N THR A 459 2.70 -1.16 64.23
CA THR A 459 1.64 -2.15 64.50
C THR A 459 2.08 -3.13 65.58
N LEU A 460 3.28 -3.70 65.46
CA LEU A 460 3.84 -4.61 66.47
C LEU A 460 3.97 -3.95 67.84
N MET A 461 4.38 -2.69 67.89
CA MET A 461 4.46 -1.92 69.14
C MET A 461 3.08 -1.70 69.77
N LEU A 462 2.05 -1.39 68.97
CA LEU A 462 0.69 -1.16 69.43
C LEU A 462 0.01 -2.43 69.95
N ASP A 463 0.38 -3.59 69.41
CA ASP A 463 -0.15 -4.89 69.81
C ASP A 463 0.60 -5.51 71.02
N HIS A 464 1.78 -4.98 71.35
CA HIS A 464 2.57 -5.45 72.49
C HIS A 464 1.90 -5.07 73.83
N PRO A 465 1.81 -6.00 74.82
CA PRO A 465 1.12 -5.76 76.10
C PRO A 465 1.82 -4.72 76.99
N ASP A 466 3.15 -4.67 76.95
CA ASP A 466 3.96 -3.72 77.71
C ASP A 466 4.35 -2.48 76.90
N ILE A 467 4.82 -1.45 77.60
CA ILE A 467 5.44 -0.28 76.98
C ILE A 467 6.67 -0.75 76.18
N PRO A 468 6.85 -0.32 74.91
CA PRO A 468 7.99 -0.75 74.10
C PRO A 468 9.33 -0.44 74.77
N SER A 469 10.31 -1.33 74.62
CA SER A 469 11.66 -1.13 75.16
C SER A 469 12.40 0.02 74.47
N GLU A 470 13.45 0.52 75.11
CA GLU A 470 14.34 1.54 74.54
C GLU A 470 14.90 1.12 73.17
N THR A 471 15.24 -0.15 73.01
CA THR A 471 15.74 -0.71 71.75
C THR A 471 14.70 -0.64 70.63
N THR A 472 13.42 -0.94 70.93
CA THR A 472 12.33 -0.85 69.96
C THR A 472 12.05 0.59 69.55
N TRP A 473 12.04 1.52 70.52
CA TRP A 473 11.92 2.96 70.25
C TRP A 473 13.06 3.49 69.39
N HIS A 474 14.29 3.08 69.69
CA HIS A 474 15.45 3.48 68.92
C HIS A 474 15.39 2.97 67.47
N HIS A 475 14.98 1.72 67.27
CA HIS A 475 14.84 1.13 65.95
C HIS A 475 13.77 1.84 65.10
N TRP A 476 12.56 2.02 65.65
CA TRP A 476 11.50 2.76 64.96
C TRP A 476 11.92 4.21 64.64
N GLY A 477 12.57 4.90 65.59
CA GLY A 477 13.08 6.25 65.39
C GLY A 477 14.17 6.35 64.31
N GLN A 478 15.01 5.32 64.14
CA GLN A 478 15.98 5.25 63.03
C GLN A 478 15.27 5.12 61.68
N THR A 479 14.30 4.20 61.57
CA THR A 479 13.50 4.04 60.34
C THR A 479 12.77 5.33 59.98
N ARG A 480 12.25 6.06 60.99
CA ARG A 480 11.56 7.33 60.75
C ARG A 480 12.47 8.43 60.19
N ARG A 481 13.70 8.54 60.69
CA ARG A 481 14.70 9.49 60.14
C ARG A 481 15.11 9.13 58.71
N GLN A 482 15.20 7.83 58.41
CA GLN A 482 15.45 7.35 57.05
C GLN A 482 14.31 7.77 56.11
N LEU A 483 13.05 7.69 56.53
CA LEU A 483 11.90 8.13 55.72
C LEU A 483 11.98 9.60 55.31
N GLU A 484 12.34 10.49 56.23
CA GLU A 484 12.48 11.93 55.92
C GLU A 484 13.60 12.17 54.91
N THR A 485 14.73 11.50 55.11
CA THR A 485 15.89 11.59 54.21
C THR A 485 15.53 11.11 52.80
N LEU A 486 14.86 9.96 52.71
CA LEU A 486 14.42 9.41 51.43
C LEU A 486 13.41 10.31 50.75
N TRP A 487 12.40 10.81 51.46
CA TRP A 487 11.39 11.70 50.89
C TRP A 487 12.00 12.95 50.24
N LEU A 488 13.02 13.54 50.86
CA LEU A 488 13.73 14.70 50.31
C LEU A 488 14.57 14.37 49.06
N SER A 489 14.98 13.10 48.89
CA SER A 489 15.86 12.69 47.79
C SER A 489 15.19 12.58 46.42
N PHE A 490 13.85 12.54 46.36
CA PHE A 490 13.07 12.42 45.12
C PHE A 490 11.90 13.43 45.04
N GLN A 491 11.94 14.51 45.82
CA GLN A 491 11.04 15.64 45.58
C GLN A 491 11.41 16.32 44.25
N PRO A 492 10.45 16.65 43.39
CA PRO A 492 10.74 17.53 42.27
C PRO A 492 11.20 18.89 42.84
N PRO A 493 12.28 19.50 42.30
CA PRO A 493 12.79 20.78 42.76
C PRO A 493 11.78 21.93 42.59
#